data_AF-E3CDM4-F1
#
_entry.id   AF-E3CDM4-F1
#
_cell.length_a   1.000
_cell.length_b   1.000
_cell.length_c   1.000
_cell.angle_alpha   90.00
_cell.angle_beta   90.00
_cell.angle_gamma   90.00
#
_symmetry.space_group_name_H-M   'P 1'
#
loop_
_entity.id
_entity.type
_entity.pdbx_description
1 polymer ?
#
loop_
_entity_poly.entity_id
_entity_poly.type
_entity_poly.pdbx_seq_one_letter_code
_entity_poly.pdbx_strand_id
1 'polypeptide(L)'
;MGIFDFLKKTETTEATNKTVESIDKTCLGVLELFPIKETNELLIIGSLEGGLKIGDCLQFCNPDQGMDALGSVVVKKLINQNKDVDVLTDESLAHLVIDMETSLVNLKKGSVLYSYGVDEEQRLSSYTDALYNAFVIVQKGQMSNEDYQAASLDDSIEILRLFLWECRQNQKTESEESYQANTRKIERLAEIVKDKLLAADSIYAVFSEKTGEAYLFSTTYDKGEEGYLCSDPMIMLYTPRWYHQFKETIDRRPNSVVKLIENTADKKGIENFLGTAFYLNGALGAAFNTKEVSISASVLVQKPDFSNLPEIQVPVMNPDIVRWMLLMGQMDKPTTDDEEVIYKLYYKFFSAAMPKAKLLIPLNATSGFPDKSQGANSFVLKEDAKFSIPVREGKDGRNSVPVFTDWKRLRMVFDEKWNGMIEEAGGMIEGFDYAINPTEYYEAGAYVSLTAFKEMQKFSEELEGRDKD
;
A
#
# COMPACT_ATOMS: atom_id res chain seq x y z
N MET A 1 -4.77 -1.64 -16.92
CA MET A 1 -5.66 -0.79 -17.72
C MET A 1 -6.18 0.28 -16.80
N GLY A 2 -5.55 1.46 -16.86
CA GLY A 2 -5.96 2.60 -16.06
C GLY A 2 -7.16 3.30 -16.69
N ILE A 3 -7.84 4.14 -15.93
CA ILE A 3 -8.97 4.98 -16.39
C ILE A 3 -8.59 5.78 -17.66
N PHE A 4 -7.30 6.07 -17.87
CA PHE A 4 -6.79 6.76 -19.05
C PHE A 4 -6.68 5.92 -20.34
N ASP A 5 -6.72 4.59 -20.28
CA ASP A 5 -6.81 3.77 -21.50
C ASP A 5 -8.18 3.93 -22.20
N PHE A 6 -9.19 4.44 -21.47
CA PHE A 6 -10.52 4.75 -22.00
C PHE A 6 -10.56 6.06 -22.81
N LEU A 7 -9.69 7.02 -22.49
CA LEU A 7 -9.66 8.34 -23.13
C LEU A 7 -8.99 8.36 -24.52
N LYS A 8 -8.44 7.23 -25.00
CA LYS A 8 -7.68 7.17 -26.26
C LYS A 8 -8.44 6.65 -27.49
N LYS A 9 -9.78 6.68 -27.49
CA LYS A 9 -10.57 6.48 -28.71
C LYS A 9 -11.50 7.66 -28.96
N THR A 10 -11.11 8.57 -29.84
CA THR A 10 -11.51 8.60 -31.27
C THR A 10 -11.29 10.03 -31.81
N GLU A 11 -10.06 10.37 -32.20
CA GLU A 11 -9.87 11.45 -33.18
C GLU A 11 -10.11 10.84 -34.56
N THR A 12 -11.36 10.89 -35.03
CA THR A 12 -11.67 10.74 -36.45
C THR A 12 -12.79 11.70 -36.78
N THR A 13 -12.40 12.77 -37.45
CA THR A 13 -13.24 13.90 -37.83
C THR A 13 -14.22 13.46 -38.92
N GLU A 14 -15.45 13.12 -38.55
CA GLU A 14 -16.59 13.15 -39.46
C GLU A 14 -17.60 14.19 -38.96
N ALA A 15 -17.66 15.30 -39.69
CA ALA A 15 -18.63 16.36 -39.50
C ALA A 15 -20.04 15.81 -39.76
N THR A 16 -20.79 15.56 -38.70
CA THR A 16 -22.24 15.42 -38.76
C THR A 16 -22.87 16.36 -37.73
N ASN A 17 -23.73 17.23 -38.24
CA ASN A 17 -24.52 18.21 -37.50
C ASN A 17 -25.16 17.59 -36.25
N LYS A 18 -24.60 17.86 -35.07
CA LYS A 18 -25.29 17.65 -33.80
C LYS A 18 -26.01 18.93 -33.41
N THR A 19 -27.32 18.82 -33.48
CA THR A 19 -28.31 19.65 -32.80
C THR A 19 -27.94 19.92 -31.35
N VAL A 20 -28.27 21.13 -30.92
CA VAL A 20 -28.10 21.72 -29.58
C VAL A 20 -28.81 20.87 -28.50
N GLU A 21 -28.04 20.09 -27.74
CA GLU A 21 -28.46 19.42 -26.50
C GLU A 21 -27.30 19.47 -25.50
N SER A 22 -27.15 20.52 -24.68
CA SER A 22 -26.24 20.49 -23.51
C SER A 22 -26.29 21.69 -22.54
N ILE A 23 -27.32 22.54 -22.50
CA ILE A 23 -27.38 23.61 -21.47
C ILE A 23 -27.91 23.08 -20.11
N ASP A 24 -28.49 21.87 -20.07
CA ASP A 24 -29.29 21.41 -18.92
C ASP A 24 -28.53 20.63 -17.84
N LYS A 25 -27.25 20.29 -18.05
CA LYS A 25 -26.43 19.64 -17.02
C LYS A 25 -25.28 20.53 -16.61
N THR A 26 -25.05 20.61 -15.31
CA THR A 26 -23.97 21.36 -14.67
C THR A 26 -23.12 20.38 -13.87
N CYS A 27 -21.82 20.34 -14.12
CA CYS A 27 -20.87 19.66 -13.25
C CYS A 27 -19.65 20.55 -13.04
N LEU A 28 -19.33 20.87 -11.79
CA LEU A 28 -18.26 21.80 -11.45
C LEU A 28 -17.38 21.23 -10.36
N GLY A 29 -16.11 21.00 -10.68
CA GLY A 29 -15.08 20.60 -9.73
C GLY A 29 -14.48 21.82 -9.03
N VAL A 30 -14.52 21.85 -7.69
CA VAL A 30 -14.06 22.98 -6.86
C VAL A 30 -12.54 23.01 -6.78
N LEU A 31 -11.94 24.11 -7.25
CA LEU A 31 -10.49 24.35 -7.27
C LEU A 31 -10.02 25.14 -6.05
N GLU A 32 -10.80 26.14 -5.62
CA GLU A 32 -10.43 27.04 -4.53
C GLU A 32 -11.66 27.72 -3.91
N LEU A 33 -11.55 28.07 -2.63
CA LEU A 33 -12.63 28.64 -1.83
C LEU A 33 -12.15 29.89 -1.08
N PHE A 34 -12.85 31.01 -1.28
CA PHE A 34 -12.52 32.28 -0.61
C PHE A 34 -13.73 32.83 0.16
N PRO A 35 -13.71 32.81 1.51
CA PRO A 35 -14.78 33.40 2.30
C PRO A 35 -14.74 34.94 2.22
N ILE A 36 -15.86 35.54 1.85
CA ILE A 36 -16.08 36.99 1.82
C ILE A 36 -16.80 37.37 3.12
N LYS A 37 -16.01 37.74 4.14
CA LYS A 37 -16.51 37.92 5.52
C LYS A 37 -17.47 39.09 5.65
N GLU A 38 -17.32 40.13 4.84
CA GLU A 38 -18.14 41.34 4.88
C GLU A 38 -19.59 41.08 4.49
N THR A 39 -19.82 40.14 3.56
CA THR A 39 -21.15 39.81 3.02
C THR A 39 -21.66 38.44 3.46
N ASN A 40 -20.87 37.69 4.25
CA ASN A 40 -21.15 36.29 4.60
C ASN A 40 -21.41 35.43 3.34
N GLU A 41 -20.57 35.62 2.33
CA GLU A 41 -20.62 34.91 1.05
C GLU A 41 -19.35 34.05 0.87
N LEU A 42 -19.40 33.11 -0.06
CA LEU A 42 -18.27 32.29 -0.48
C LEU A 42 -18.06 32.46 -1.97
N LEU A 43 -16.85 32.86 -2.36
CA LEU A 43 -16.40 32.77 -3.74
C LEU A 43 -15.80 31.37 -3.97
N ILE A 44 -16.35 30.67 -4.95
CA ILE A 44 -15.86 29.38 -5.41
C ILE A 44 -15.22 29.58 -6.78
N ILE A 45 -14.01 29.06 -6.94
CA ILE A 45 -13.36 28.90 -8.25
C ILE A 45 -13.45 27.42 -8.61
N GLY A 46 -13.94 27.13 -9.81
CA GLY A 46 -14.15 25.76 -10.27
C GLY A 46 -13.89 25.55 -11.75
N SER A 47 -13.66 24.31 -12.14
CA SER A 47 -13.72 23.89 -13.55
C SER A 47 -15.13 23.41 -13.86
N LEU A 48 -15.83 24.12 -14.76
CA LEU A 48 -17.21 23.89 -15.15
C LEU A 48 -17.29 23.11 -16.45
N GLU A 49 -18.05 22.02 -16.44
CA GLU A 49 -18.55 21.31 -17.61
C GLU A 49 -20.08 21.48 -17.69
N GLY A 50 -20.56 21.81 -18.88
CA GLY A 50 -21.96 22.14 -19.15
C GLY A 50 -22.33 23.59 -18.82
N GLY A 51 -23.63 23.84 -18.66
CA GLY A 51 -24.18 25.18 -18.47
C GLY A 51 -24.42 25.52 -16.99
N LEU A 52 -24.20 26.78 -16.60
CA LEU A 52 -24.52 27.29 -15.26
C LEU A 52 -25.12 28.69 -15.34
N LYS A 53 -26.19 28.96 -14.60
CA LYS A 53 -26.90 30.24 -14.56
C LYS A 53 -27.07 30.76 -13.14
N ILE A 54 -27.23 32.07 -13.01
CA ILE A 54 -27.62 32.69 -11.74
C ILE A 54 -28.99 32.12 -11.30
N GLY A 55 -29.09 31.74 -10.03
CA GLY A 55 -30.28 31.15 -9.43
C GLY A 55 -30.32 29.62 -9.50
N ASP A 56 -29.40 28.98 -10.22
CA ASP A 56 -29.33 27.52 -10.26
C ASP A 56 -29.05 26.95 -8.87
N CYS A 57 -29.76 25.87 -8.54
CA CYS A 57 -29.56 25.11 -7.32
C CYS A 57 -28.77 23.84 -7.65
N LEU A 58 -27.57 23.74 -7.10
CA LEU A 58 -26.67 22.60 -7.30
C LEU A 58 -26.59 21.78 -6.03
N GLN A 59 -26.51 20.46 -6.17
CA GLN A 59 -26.09 19.58 -5.08
C GLN A 59 -24.56 19.58 -5.01
N PHE A 60 -24.00 19.19 -3.88
CA PHE A 60 -22.58 18.89 -3.81
C PHE A 60 -22.28 17.59 -3.09
N CYS A 61 -21.19 16.94 -3.51
CA CYS A 61 -20.63 15.77 -2.85
C CYS A 61 -19.11 15.91 -2.74
N ASN A 62 -18.53 15.07 -1.89
CA ASN A 62 -17.10 14.88 -1.76
C ASN A 62 -16.77 13.48 -2.26
N PRO A 63 -16.36 13.31 -3.53
CA PRO A 63 -16.17 11.99 -4.12
C PRO A 63 -15.27 11.07 -3.30
N ASP A 64 -14.26 11.60 -2.60
CA ASP A 64 -13.41 10.85 -1.68
C ASP A 64 -14.14 10.16 -0.52
N GLN A 65 -15.33 10.65 -0.16
CA GLN A 65 -16.20 10.15 0.91
C GLN A 65 -17.42 9.39 0.37
N GLY A 66 -17.68 9.45 -0.94
CA GLY A 66 -18.84 8.85 -1.59
C GLY A 66 -19.54 9.82 -2.55
N MET A 67 -20.55 9.30 -3.24
CA MET A 67 -21.31 10.06 -4.27
C MET A 67 -22.63 10.64 -3.76
N ASP A 68 -22.93 10.45 -2.48
CA ASP A 68 -24.13 10.99 -1.86
C ASP A 68 -24.04 12.52 -1.73
N ALA A 69 -25.17 13.18 -1.96
CA ALA A 69 -25.25 14.63 -1.79
C ALA A 69 -25.09 14.99 -0.31
N LEU A 70 -24.14 15.88 -0.01
CA LEU A 70 -23.87 16.42 1.32
C LEU A 70 -24.69 17.68 1.62
N GLY A 71 -25.18 18.33 0.57
CA GLY A 71 -26.01 19.52 0.67
C GLY A 71 -26.30 20.13 -0.70
N SER A 72 -26.83 21.34 -0.69
CA SER A 72 -27.12 22.12 -1.90
C SER A 72 -26.66 23.55 -1.75
N VAL A 73 -26.35 24.19 -2.87
CA VAL A 73 -25.97 25.60 -2.97
C VAL A 73 -26.85 26.28 -4.01
N VAL A 74 -27.08 27.58 -3.84
CA VAL A 74 -27.78 28.42 -4.83
C VAL A 74 -26.79 29.46 -5.37
N VAL A 75 -26.65 29.50 -6.69
CA VAL A 75 -25.73 30.44 -7.35
C VAL A 75 -26.30 31.86 -7.30
N LYS A 76 -25.59 32.76 -6.61
CA LYS A 76 -26.01 34.15 -6.44
C LYS A 76 -25.43 35.07 -7.51
N LYS A 77 -24.17 34.83 -7.88
CA LYS A 77 -23.47 35.60 -8.92
C LYS A 77 -22.51 34.70 -9.69
N LEU A 78 -22.31 35.01 -10.96
CA LEU A 78 -21.28 34.42 -11.81
C LEU A 78 -20.36 35.51 -12.32
N ILE A 79 -19.06 35.23 -12.35
CA ILE A 79 -18.03 36.17 -12.77
C ILE A 79 -17.20 35.51 -13.87
N ASN A 80 -17.00 36.23 -14.98
CA ASN A 80 -16.06 35.85 -16.04
C ASN A 80 -15.18 37.05 -16.38
N GLN A 81 -13.86 36.88 -16.41
CA GLN A 81 -12.89 37.95 -16.72
C GLN A 81 -13.15 39.27 -15.95
N ASN A 82 -13.44 39.17 -14.64
CA ASN A 82 -13.78 40.28 -13.74
C ASN A 82 -15.06 41.06 -14.10
N LYS A 83 -16.00 40.43 -14.81
CA LYS A 83 -17.33 40.99 -15.08
C LYS A 83 -18.41 40.03 -14.62
N ASP A 84 -19.48 40.59 -14.07
CA ASP A 84 -20.69 39.83 -13.76
C ASP A 84 -21.34 39.36 -15.06
N VAL A 85 -21.72 38.09 -15.10
CA VAL A 85 -22.40 37.44 -16.23
C VAL A 85 -23.59 36.65 -15.73
N ASP A 86 -24.60 36.45 -16.59
CA ASP A 86 -25.82 35.72 -16.22
C ASP A 86 -25.67 34.19 -16.40
N VAL A 87 -24.76 33.76 -17.28
CA VAL A 87 -24.56 32.37 -17.69
C VAL A 87 -23.08 32.09 -17.94
N LEU A 88 -22.62 30.91 -17.54
CA LEU A 88 -21.34 30.31 -17.93
C LEU A 88 -21.59 29.00 -18.67
N THR A 89 -20.66 28.61 -19.55
CA THR A 89 -20.72 27.33 -20.27
C THR A 89 -19.31 26.83 -20.54
N ASP A 90 -19.00 25.61 -20.11
CA ASP A 90 -17.71 24.94 -20.36
C ASP A 90 -16.48 25.81 -20.04
N GLU A 91 -16.37 26.27 -18.79
CA GLU A 91 -15.35 27.22 -18.36
C GLU A 91 -14.33 26.56 -17.42
N SER A 92 -13.05 26.59 -17.77
CA SER A 92 -11.98 26.00 -16.95
C SER A 92 -11.73 26.75 -15.63
N LEU A 93 -12.13 28.02 -15.55
CA LEU A 93 -12.02 28.89 -14.37
C LEU A 93 -13.33 29.66 -14.17
N ALA A 94 -14.39 28.92 -13.87
CA ALA A 94 -15.67 29.48 -13.46
C ALA A 94 -15.56 30.09 -12.06
N HIS A 95 -16.05 31.32 -11.89
CA HIS A 95 -16.14 31.99 -10.61
C HIS A 95 -17.61 32.15 -10.25
N LEU A 96 -18.02 31.60 -9.11
CA LEU A 96 -19.37 31.74 -8.60
C LEU A 96 -19.37 32.21 -7.15
N VAL A 97 -20.37 33.01 -6.79
CA VAL A 97 -20.60 33.45 -5.42
C VAL A 97 -21.87 32.80 -4.91
N ILE A 98 -21.79 32.24 -3.70
CA ILE A 98 -22.91 31.66 -2.96
C ILE A 98 -22.98 32.26 -1.56
N ASP A 99 -24.13 32.14 -0.89
CA ASP A 99 -24.23 32.51 0.52
C ASP A 99 -23.57 31.44 1.41
N MET A 100 -22.88 31.86 2.48
CA MET A 100 -22.28 30.92 3.43
C MET A 100 -23.35 30.34 4.36
N GLU A 101 -23.53 29.02 4.28
CA GLU A 101 -24.43 28.25 5.14
C GLU A 101 -23.66 27.22 5.99
N THR A 102 -24.25 26.81 7.11
CA THR A 102 -23.66 25.78 7.99
C THR A 102 -23.52 24.41 7.30
N SER A 103 -24.35 24.15 6.29
CA SER A 103 -24.29 22.95 5.45
C SER A 103 -22.99 22.83 4.66
N LEU A 104 -22.27 23.95 4.44
CA LEU A 104 -21.06 24.02 3.61
C LEU A 104 -19.77 23.71 4.38
N VAL A 105 -19.85 23.30 5.64
CA VAL A 105 -18.68 22.97 6.47
C VAL A 105 -17.78 21.88 5.86
N ASN A 106 -18.35 21.02 5.02
CA ASN A 106 -17.65 19.94 4.35
C ASN A 106 -17.17 20.30 2.93
N LEU A 107 -17.50 21.50 2.43
CA LEU A 107 -17.06 21.93 1.10
C LEU A 107 -15.56 22.23 1.13
N LYS A 108 -14.82 21.64 0.19
CA LYS A 108 -13.36 21.73 0.09
C LYS A 108 -12.90 21.70 -1.37
N LYS A 109 -11.59 21.86 -1.60
CA LYS A 109 -10.98 21.55 -2.90
C LYS A 109 -11.23 20.10 -3.26
N GLY A 110 -11.61 19.84 -4.51
CA GLY A 110 -12.06 18.53 -4.96
C GLY A 110 -13.54 18.22 -4.67
N SER A 111 -14.28 19.04 -3.93
CA SER A 111 -15.74 18.89 -3.92
C SER A 111 -16.30 19.08 -5.34
N VAL A 112 -17.42 18.43 -5.64
CA VAL A 112 -18.10 18.54 -6.93
C VAL A 112 -19.49 19.12 -6.73
N LEU A 113 -19.78 20.25 -7.36
CA LEU A 113 -21.11 20.84 -7.46
C LEU A 113 -21.78 20.31 -8.74
N TYR A 114 -23.02 19.85 -8.67
CA TYR A 114 -23.68 19.25 -9.82
C TYR A 114 -25.20 19.45 -9.83
N SER A 115 -25.78 19.51 -11.02
CA SER A 115 -27.22 19.46 -11.24
C SER A 115 -27.74 18.02 -11.14
N TYR A 116 -29.03 17.85 -10.86
CA TYR A 116 -29.66 16.53 -10.85
C TYR A 116 -29.48 15.79 -12.20
N GLY A 117 -29.16 14.50 -12.14
CA GLY A 117 -29.01 13.65 -13.34
C GLY A 117 -27.62 13.66 -14.00
N VAL A 118 -26.62 14.30 -13.38
CA VAL A 118 -25.20 14.07 -13.67
C VAL A 118 -24.81 12.70 -13.10
N ASP A 119 -24.18 11.86 -13.92
CA ASP A 119 -23.78 10.51 -13.50
C ASP A 119 -22.53 10.52 -12.61
N GLU A 120 -22.20 9.36 -12.04
CA GLU A 120 -21.03 9.20 -11.17
C GLU A 120 -19.70 9.33 -11.91
N GLU A 121 -19.65 8.90 -13.18
CA GLU A 121 -18.42 8.94 -13.99
C GLU A 121 -18.00 10.38 -14.26
N GLN A 122 -18.96 11.22 -14.66
CA GLN A 122 -18.74 12.64 -14.88
C GLN A 122 -18.33 13.35 -13.58
N ARG A 123 -18.98 13.05 -12.45
CA ARG A 123 -18.59 13.61 -11.14
C ARG A 123 -17.17 13.20 -10.74
N LEU A 124 -16.79 11.95 -10.97
CA LEU A 124 -15.41 11.48 -10.73
C LEU A 124 -14.40 12.19 -11.63
N SER A 125 -14.73 12.39 -12.90
CA SER A 125 -13.87 13.15 -13.82
C SER A 125 -13.65 14.57 -13.30
N SER A 126 -14.73 15.29 -12.95
CA SER A 126 -14.62 16.65 -12.42
C SER A 126 -13.85 16.71 -11.09
N TYR A 127 -13.93 15.69 -10.25
CA TYR A 127 -13.12 15.57 -9.03
C TYR A 127 -11.63 15.43 -9.33
N THR A 128 -11.27 14.47 -10.20
CA THR A 128 -9.87 14.26 -10.59
C THR A 128 -9.30 15.50 -11.26
N ASP A 129 -10.05 16.13 -12.16
CA ASP A 129 -9.65 17.38 -12.83
C ASP A 129 -9.50 18.53 -11.83
N ALA A 130 -10.37 18.61 -10.81
CA ALA A 130 -10.27 19.62 -9.78
C ALA A 130 -9.00 19.46 -8.93
N LEU A 131 -8.70 18.24 -8.49
CA LEU A 131 -7.48 17.96 -7.73
C LEU A 131 -6.23 18.21 -8.57
N TYR A 132 -6.25 17.81 -9.84
CA TYR A 132 -5.14 18.07 -10.76
C TYR A 132 -4.87 19.57 -10.92
N ASN A 133 -5.90 20.34 -11.25
CA ASN A 133 -5.74 21.78 -11.47
C ASN A 133 -5.32 22.51 -10.18
N ALA A 134 -5.95 22.19 -9.05
CA ALA A 134 -5.64 22.85 -7.78
C ALA A 134 -4.24 22.47 -7.26
N PHE A 135 -3.94 21.19 -7.13
CA PHE A 135 -2.75 20.73 -6.42
C PHE A 135 -1.53 20.55 -7.34
N VAL A 136 -1.73 20.15 -8.59
CA VAL A 136 -0.61 19.90 -9.53
C VAL A 136 -0.29 21.16 -10.35
N ILE A 137 -1.29 21.79 -10.97
CA ILE A 137 -1.03 22.95 -11.85
C ILE A 137 -0.79 24.22 -11.03
N VAL A 138 -1.73 24.59 -10.16
CA VAL A 138 -1.66 25.86 -9.41
C VAL A 138 -0.63 25.77 -8.29
N GLN A 139 -0.73 24.74 -7.44
CA GLN A 139 0.16 24.59 -6.27
C GLN A 139 1.46 23.83 -6.55
N LYS A 140 1.63 23.25 -7.75
CA LYS A 140 2.88 22.59 -8.16
C LYS A 140 3.35 21.50 -7.19
N GLY A 141 2.41 20.75 -6.60
CA GLY A 141 2.65 19.68 -5.64
C GLY A 141 2.92 20.15 -4.21
N GLN A 142 2.64 21.41 -3.86
CA GLN A 142 2.87 21.98 -2.54
C GLN A 142 1.55 22.20 -1.79
N MET A 143 1.19 21.28 -0.89
CA MET A 143 0.01 21.43 -0.06
C MET A 143 0.26 22.38 1.11
N SER A 144 -0.66 23.31 1.35
CA SER A 144 -0.65 24.15 2.56
C SER A 144 -1.05 23.34 3.80
N ASN A 145 -0.94 23.94 4.98
CA ASN A 145 -1.43 23.29 6.21
C ASN A 145 -2.95 23.15 6.20
N GLU A 146 -3.69 24.14 5.69
CA GLU A 146 -5.15 24.06 5.56
C GLU A 146 -5.54 22.93 4.61
N ASP A 147 -4.89 22.83 3.45
CA ASP A 147 -5.12 21.77 2.48
C ASP A 147 -4.78 20.39 3.07
N TYR A 148 -3.65 20.29 3.79
CA TYR A 148 -3.28 19.07 4.51
C TYR A 148 -4.35 18.65 5.52
N GLN A 149 -4.94 19.58 6.29
CA GLN A 149 -5.98 19.23 7.26
C GLN A 149 -7.28 18.79 6.56
N ALA A 150 -7.67 19.46 5.47
CA ALA A 150 -8.91 19.19 4.74
C ALA A 150 -8.88 17.91 3.89
N ALA A 151 -7.71 17.54 3.35
CA ALA A 151 -7.57 16.37 2.49
C ALA A 151 -7.80 15.07 3.25
N SER A 152 -8.54 14.15 2.64
CA SER A 152 -8.65 12.77 3.13
C SER A 152 -7.45 11.93 2.68
N LEU A 153 -7.41 10.67 3.13
CA LEU A 153 -6.46 9.69 2.61
C LEU A 153 -6.61 9.50 1.09
N ASP A 154 -7.84 9.44 0.58
CA ASP A 154 -8.09 9.22 -0.84
C ASP A 154 -7.67 10.42 -1.68
N ASP A 155 -7.98 11.64 -1.23
CA ASP A 155 -7.48 12.88 -1.87
C ASP A 155 -5.95 12.87 -1.94
N SER A 156 -5.29 12.52 -0.84
CA SER A 156 -3.83 12.55 -0.75
C SER A 156 -3.18 11.53 -1.70
N ILE A 157 -3.78 10.34 -1.84
CA ILE A 157 -3.34 9.31 -2.78
C ILE A 157 -3.55 9.80 -4.21
N GLU A 158 -4.70 10.40 -4.52
CA GLU A 158 -5.04 10.89 -5.85
C GLU A 158 -4.15 12.07 -6.27
N ILE A 159 -3.89 13.02 -5.37
CA ILE A 159 -2.95 14.13 -5.59
C ILE A 159 -1.55 13.59 -5.91
N LEU A 160 -1.06 12.61 -5.12
CA LEU A 160 0.24 11.99 -5.37
C LEU A 160 0.26 11.26 -6.73
N ARG A 161 -0.80 10.53 -7.07
CA ARG A 161 -0.96 9.85 -8.37
C ARG A 161 -0.85 10.83 -9.53
N LEU A 162 -1.60 11.93 -9.45
CA LEU A 162 -1.66 12.99 -10.46
C LEU A 162 -0.32 13.71 -10.60
N PHE A 163 0.35 14.01 -9.48
CA PHE A 163 1.67 14.64 -9.51
C PHE A 163 2.72 13.71 -10.12
N LEU A 164 2.71 12.42 -9.77
CA LEU A 164 3.59 11.42 -10.38
C LEU A 164 3.33 11.27 -11.88
N TRP A 165 2.06 11.34 -12.31
CA TRP A 165 1.70 11.31 -13.72
C TRP A 165 2.28 12.52 -14.47
N GLU A 166 2.15 13.73 -13.91
CA GLU A 166 2.70 14.97 -14.50
C GLU A 166 4.23 14.92 -14.64
N CYS A 167 4.93 14.44 -13.60
CA CYS A 167 6.38 14.24 -13.67
C CYS A 167 6.77 13.26 -14.79
N ARG A 168 6.01 12.17 -14.99
CA ARG A 168 6.27 11.21 -16.07
C ARG A 168 6.08 11.82 -17.46
N GLN A 169 5.09 12.70 -17.65
CA GLN A 169 4.89 13.37 -18.94
C GLN A 169 6.08 14.25 -19.32
N ASN A 170 6.68 14.91 -18.32
CA ASN A 170 7.75 15.88 -18.52
C ASN A 170 9.17 15.28 -18.43
N GLN A 171 9.31 14.00 -18.07
CA GLN A 171 10.59 13.35 -17.76
C GLN A 171 11.67 13.51 -18.83
N LYS A 172 11.31 13.54 -20.13
CA LYS A 172 12.28 13.66 -21.23
C LYS A 172 12.84 15.07 -21.41
N THR A 173 12.13 16.08 -20.93
CA THR A 173 12.44 17.50 -21.13
C THR A 173 12.78 18.21 -19.83
N GLU A 174 12.69 17.50 -18.70
CA GLU A 174 12.93 18.02 -17.37
C GLU A 174 14.43 18.26 -17.13
N SER A 175 14.77 19.38 -16.49
CA SER A 175 16.13 19.65 -16.02
C SER A 175 16.42 18.88 -14.73
N GLU A 176 17.69 18.58 -14.46
CA GLU A 176 18.11 17.90 -13.22
C GLU A 176 17.64 18.65 -11.95
N GLU A 177 17.69 19.99 -11.96
CA GLU A 177 17.20 20.81 -10.85
C GLU A 177 15.70 20.66 -10.61
N SER A 178 14.91 20.60 -11.69
CA SER A 178 13.46 20.36 -11.61
C SER A 178 13.17 18.95 -11.11
N TYR A 179 13.91 17.96 -11.61
CA TYR A 179 13.79 16.57 -11.19
C TYR A 179 14.03 16.41 -9.69
N GLN A 180 15.09 17.03 -9.15
CA GLN A 180 15.38 17.01 -7.71
C GLN A 180 14.31 17.76 -6.90
N ALA A 181 13.83 18.90 -7.38
CA ALA A 181 12.75 19.64 -6.73
C ALA A 181 11.44 18.82 -6.70
N ASN A 182 11.12 18.13 -7.78
CA ASN A 182 9.94 17.27 -7.88
C ASN A 182 10.08 16.01 -7.02
N THR A 183 11.28 15.44 -6.91
CA THR A 183 11.57 14.33 -5.98
C THR A 183 11.23 14.72 -4.55
N ARG A 184 11.68 15.91 -4.07
CA ARG A 184 11.37 16.40 -2.72
C ARG A 184 9.87 16.62 -2.49
N LYS A 185 9.14 17.05 -3.52
CA LYS A 185 7.67 17.20 -3.44
C LYS A 185 6.98 15.85 -3.37
N ILE A 186 7.44 14.87 -4.16
CA ILE A 186 6.94 13.49 -4.11
C ILE A 186 7.16 12.90 -2.71
N GLU A 187 8.36 13.08 -2.13
CA GLU A 187 8.66 12.65 -0.77
C GLU A 187 7.68 13.29 0.24
N ARG A 188 7.45 14.61 0.13
CA ARG A 188 6.51 15.30 1.01
C ARG A 188 5.06 14.82 0.84
N LEU A 189 4.60 14.61 -0.39
CA LEU A 189 3.27 14.07 -0.66
C LEU A 189 3.12 12.63 -0.14
N ALA A 190 4.17 11.81 -0.25
CA ALA A 190 4.20 10.46 0.33
C ALA A 190 4.15 10.48 1.86
N GLU A 191 4.81 11.44 2.52
CA GLU A 191 4.66 11.66 3.96
C GLU A 191 3.22 12.03 4.36
N ILE A 192 2.55 12.86 3.55
CA ILE A 192 1.15 13.21 3.78
C ILE A 192 0.25 11.97 3.66
N VAL A 193 0.46 11.15 2.62
CA VAL A 193 -0.26 9.87 2.47
C VAL A 193 -0.03 8.97 3.67
N LYS A 194 1.22 8.86 4.16
CA LYS A 194 1.55 8.11 5.38
C LYS A 194 0.77 8.64 6.59
N ASP A 195 0.81 9.94 6.84
CA ASP A 195 0.13 10.53 8.01
C ASP A 195 -1.37 10.24 7.97
N LYS A 196 -1.99 10.42 6.79
CA LYS A 196 -3.41 10.14 6.57
C LYS A 196 -3.74 8.65 6.68
N LEU A 197 -2.84 7.79 6.22
CA LEU A 197 -2.97 6.33 6.31
C LEU A 197 -2.98 5.86 7.76
N LEU A 198 -2.05 6.35 8.57
CA LEU A 198 -1.94 5.96 9.98
C LEU A 198 -3.08 6.54 10.84
N ALA A 199 -3.67 7.67 10.43
CA ALA A 199 -4.82 8.27 11.08
C ALA A 199 -6.17 7.65 10.70
N ALA A 200 -6.24 7.01 9.51
CA ALA A 200 -7.47 6.44 8.97
C ALA A 200 -8.12 5.45 9.95
N ASP A 201 -9.44 5.37 9.91
CA ASP A 201 -10.19 4.42 10.76
C ASP A 201 -10.09 3.00 10.22
N SER A 202 -10.02 2.85 8.90
CA SER A 202 -9.79 1.56 8.27
C SER A 202 -9.24 1.68 6.85
N ILE A 203 -8.65 0.59 6.39
CA ILE A 203 -8.22 0.37 5.00
C ILE A 203 -8.55 -1.07 4.60
N TYR A 204 -8.56 -1.34 3.31
CA TYR A 204 -8.66 -2.71 2.80
C TYR A 204 -7.29 -3.17 2.30
N ALA A 205 -6.92 -4.41 2.61
CA ALA A 205 -5.68 -5.02 2.16
C ALA A 205 -5.93 -6.37 1.49
N VAL A 206 -5.16 -6.68 0.46
CA VAL A 206 -5.23 -7.97 -0.24
C VAL A 206 -4.39 -9.01 0.51
N PHE A 207 -4.97 -10.16 0.78
CA PHE A 207 -4.33 -11.32 1.40
C PHE A 207 -4.28 -12.48 0.43
N SER A 208 -3.25 -13.32 0.54
CA SER A 208 -3.18 -14.61 -0.13
C SER A 208 -3.97 -15.63 0.68
N GLU A 209 -4.91 -16.34 0.03
CA GLU A 209 -5.66 -17.41 0.68
C GLU A 209 -4.75 -18.60 1.02
N LYS A 210 -3.73 -18.83 0.20
CA LYS A 210 -2.77 -19.94 0.38
C LYS A 210 -1.86 -19.72 1.58
N THR A 211 -1.34 -18.51 1.74
CA THR A 211 -0.32 -18.22 2.77
C THR A 211 -0.89 -17.58 4.03
N GLY A 212 -2.14 -17.09 3.98
CA GLY A 212 -2.79 -16.40 5.10
C GLY A 212 -2.25 -14.99 5.39
N GLU A 213 -1.19 -14.58 4.69
CA GLU A 213 -0.51 -13.30 4.86
C GLU A 213 -0.91 -12.28 3.79
N ALA A 214 -0.56 -11.01 3.99
CA ALA A 214 -0.76 -9.97 2.99
C ALA A 214 -0.07 -10.36 1.67
N TYR A 215 -0.80 -10.23 0.56
CA TYR A 215 -0.34 -10.69 -0.75
C TYR A 215 0.83 -9.83 -1.23
N LEU A 216 1.96 -10.46 -1.56
CA LEU A 216 3.13 -9.82 -2.13
C LEU A 216 3.01 -9.73 -3.65
N PHE A 217 2.89 -8.52 -4.18
CA PHE A 217 2.90 -8.24 -5.61
C PHE A 217 4.32 -7.94 -6.07
N SER A 218 4.90 -8.85 -6.86
CA SER A 218 6.18 -8.66 -7.54
C SER A 218 5.98 -8.93 -9.05
N THR A 219 6.73 -8.22 -9.89
CA THR A 219 6.75 -8.44 -11.34
C THR A 219 8.18 -8.78 -11.74
N THR A 220 8.36 -9.92 -12.41
CA THR A 220 9.66 -10.34 -12.95
C THR A 220 9.75 -9.91 -14.41
N TYR A 221 10.84 -9.23 -14.75
CA TYR A 221 11.16 -8.76 -16.09
C TYR A 221 12.36 -9.54 -16.61
N ASP A 222 12.24 -10.09 -17.81
CA ASP A 222 13.38 -10.59 -18.57
C ASP A 222 14.11 -9.39 -19.21
N LYS A 223 15.41 -9.25 -18.90
CA LYS A 223 16.30 -8.23 -19.44
C LYS A 223 17.26 -8.81 -20.50
N GLY A 224 17.03 -10.03 -20.97
CA GLY A 224 17.88 -10.70 -21.96
C GLY A 224 19.23 -11.06 -21.36
N GLU A 225 20.32 -10.55 -21.95
CA GLU A 225 21.69 -10.85 -21.49
C GLU A 225 21.99 -10.33 -20.07
N GLU A 226 21.26 -9.31 -19.60
CA GLU A 226 21.38 -8.78 -18.23
C GLU A 226 20.65 -9.65 -17.18
N GLY A 227 19.98 -10.73 -17.61
CA GLY A 227 19.28 -11.69 -16.76
C GLY A 227 17.86 -11.24 -16.37
N TYR A 228 17.44 -11.58 -15.15
CA TYR A 228 16.08 -11.30 -14.67
C TYR A 228 16.11 -10.24 -13.57
N LEU A 229 15.14 -9.32 -13.62
CA LEU A 229 14.91 -8.31 -12.59
C LEU A 229 13.54 -8.54 -11.95
N CYS A 230 13.48 -8.62 -10.62
CA CYS A 230 12.22 -8.60 -9.89
C CYS A 230 11.96 -7.18 -9.39
N SER A 231 10.72 -6.70 -9.54
CA SER A 231 10.31 -5.50 -8.81
C SER A 231 10.28 -5.77 -7.32
N ASP A 232 10.47 -4.72 -6.53
CA ASP A 232 10.24 -4.74 -5.09
C ASP A 232 8.84 -5.32 -4.79
N PRO A 233 8.73 -6.35 -3.93
CA PRO A 233 7.45 -6.93 -3.58
C PRO A 233 6.67 -5.96 -2.68
N MET A 234 5.52 -5.50 -3.16
CA MET A 234 4.65 -4.57 -2.44
C MET A 234 3.37 -5.27 -1.99
N ILE A 235 2.79 -4.84 -0.86
CA ILE A 235 1.38 -5.15 -0.55
C ILE A 235 0.46 -4.20 -1.30
N MET A 236 -0.81 -4.57 -1.48
CA MET A 236 -1.83 -3.71 -2.09
C MET A 236 -2.85 -3.26 -1.06
N LEU A 237 -3.02 -1.94 -0.95
CA LEU A 237 -3.96 -1.27 -0.05
C LEU A 237 -4.99 -0.48 -0.86
N TYR A 238 -6.23 -0.48 -0.36
CA TYR A 238 -7.33 0.27 -0.94
C TYR A 238 -7.96 1.16 0.13
N THR A 239 -8.31 2.38 -0.25
CA THR A 239 -9.25 3.19 0.54
C THR A 239 -10.64 2.55 0.50
N PRO A 240 -11.50 2.80 1.50
CA PRO A 240 -12.86 2.26 1.49
C PRO A 240 -13.62 2.60 0.21
N ARG A 241 -13.55 3.86 -0.23
CA ARG A 241 -14.18 4.31 -1.47
C ARG A 241 -13.71 3.50 -2.67
N TRP A 242 -12.39 3.40 -2.87
CA TRP A 242 -11.83 2.69 -4.02
C TRP A 242 -12.23 1.23 -4.02
N TYR A 243 -12.14 0.57 -2.86
CA TYR A 243 -12.55 -0.81 -2.73
C TYR A 243 -14.02 -1.01 -3.09
N HIS A 244 -14.92 -0.18 -2.57
CA HIS A 244 -16.36 -0.31 -2.87
C HIS A 244 -16.68 -0.07 -4.34
N GLN A 245 -16.03 0.91 -4.97
CA GLN A 245 -16.23 1.20 -6.40
C GLN A 245 -15.76 0.04 -7.29
N PHE A 246 -14.61 -0.56 -7.00
CA PHE A 246 -13.99 -1.58 -7.84
C PHE A 246 -14.10 -3.00 -7.25
N LYS A 247 -15.03 -3.21 -6.30
CA LYS A 247 -15.14 -4.44 -5.52
C LYS A 247 -15.21 -5.69 -6.38
N GLU A 248 -16.07 -5.69 -7.40
CA GLU A 248 -16.21 -6.84 -8.29
C GLU A 248 -14.90 -7.21 -9.00
N THR A 249 -14.16 -6.21 -9.49
CA THR A 249 -12.90 -6.43 -10.19
C THR A 249 -11.81 -6.90 -9.23
N ILE A 250 -11.75 -6.32 -8.04
CA ILE A 250 -10.75 -6.64 -7.02
C ILE A 250 -10.99 -8.06 -6.47
N ASP A 251 -12.23 -8.38 -6.09
CA ASP A 251 -12.59 -9.66 -5.48
C ASP A 251 -12.57 -10.84 -6.48
N ARG A 252 -12.61 -10.57 -7.79
CA ARG A 252 -12.46 -11.62 -8.83
C ARG A 252 -11.03 -12.16 -8.94
N ARG A 253 -10.05 -11.55 -8.26
CA ARG A 253 -8.66 -12.02 -8.31
C ARG A 253 -8.55 -13.41 -7.65
N PRO A 254 -8.09 -14.44 -8.37
CA PRO A 254 -7.98 -15.79 -7.82
C PRO A 254 -6.93 -15.86 -6.71
N ASN A 255 -7.11 -16.83 -5.80
CA ASN A 255 -6.20 -17.12 -4.69
C ASN A 255 -5.95 -15.93 -3.75
N SER A 256 -6.89 -14.98 -3.70
CA SER A 256 -6.77 -13.80 -2.86
C SER A 256 -8.10 -13.41 -2.23
N VAL A 257 -8.02 -12.86 -1.03
CA VAL A 257 -9.17 -12.32 -0.29
C VAL A 257 -8.84 -10.91 0.18
N VAL A 258 -9.80 -10.00 0.11
CA VAL A 258 -9.63 -8.66 0.66
C VAL A 258 -10.14 -8.63 2.09
N LYS A 259 -9.32 -8.11 3.01
CA LYS A 259 -9.68 -7.95 4.43
C LYS A 259 -9.71 -6.48 4.81
N LEU A 260 -10.68 -6.11 5.64
CA LEU A 260 -10.71 -4.83 6.32
C LEU A 260 -9.67 -4.83 7.45
N ILE A 261 -8.81 -3.83 7.45
CA ILE A 261 -7.86 -3.56 8.52
C ILE A 261 -8.36 -2.32 9.24
N GLU A 262 -8.87 -2.53 10.45
CA GLU A 262 -9.35 -1.45 11.31
C GLU A 262 -8.22 -0.92 12.17
N ASN A 263 -8.26 0.38 12.41
CA ASN A 263 -7.38 1.01 13.35
C ASN A 263 -7.89 0.79 14.77
N THR A 264 -6.97 0.59 15.70
CA THR A 264 -7.28 0.44 17.12
C THR A 264 -7.57 1.79 17.76
N ALA A 265 -8.14 1.78 18.97
CA ALA A 265 -8.46 3.01 19.70
C ALA A 265 -7.23 3.92 19.96
N ASP A 266 -6.04 3.33 20.08
CA ASP A 266 -4.75 4.02 20.23
C ASP A 266 -4.09 4.40 18.88
N LYS A 267 -4.80 4.22 17.76
CA LYS A 267 -4.35 4.51 16.39
C LYS A 267 -3.09 3.73 15.96
N LYS A 268 -2.88 2.53 16.50
CA LYS A 268 -1.74 1.65 16.17
C LYS A 268 -2.10 0.42 15.32
N GLY A 269 -3.37 0.12 15.11
CA GLY A 269 -3.82 -1.08 14.39
C GLY A 269 -3.28 -1.17 12.97
N ILE A 270 -3.38 -0.08 12.21
CA ILE A 270 -2.85 0.00 10.84
C ILE A 270 -1.31 -0.06 10.86
N GLU A 271 -0.65 0.67 11.76
CA GLU A 271 0.81 0.66 11.90
C GLU A 271 1.35 -0.74 12.22
N ASN A 272 0.69 -1.48 13.12
CA ASN A 272 1.06 -2.84 13.50
C ASN A 272 0.87 -3.83 12.34
N PHE A 273 -0.21 -3.68 11.56
CA PHE A 273 -0.41 -4.46 10.34
C PHE A 273 0.71 -4.20 9.33
N LEU A 274 1.02 -2.94 9.05
CA LEU A 274 2.09 -2.56 8.13
C LEU A 274 3.46 -3.02 8.63
N GLY A 275 3.76 -2.87 9.92
CA GLY A 275 4.99 -3.35 10.53
C GLY A 275 5.16 -4.86 10.41
N THR A 276 4.07 -5.63 10.56
CA THR A 276 4.07 -7.07 10.31
C THR A 276 4.35 -7.38 8.84
N ALA A 277 3.65 -6.71 7.92
CA ALA A 277 3.83 -6.90 6.48
C ALA A 277 5.27 -6.60 6.03
N PHE A 278 5.87 -5.53 6.56
CA PHE A 278 7.20 -5.09 6.14
C PHE A 278 8.33 -5.86 6.84
N TYR A 279 8.28 -5.97 8.16
CA TYR A 279 9.44 -6.43 8.93
C TYR A 279 9.38 -7.90 9.34
N LEU A 280 8.20 -8.53 9.31
CA LEU A 280 8.09 -9.99 9.47
C LEU A 280 7.89 -10.69 8.13
N ASN A 281 7.07 -10.13 7.24
CA ASN A 281 6.73 -10.78 5.96
C ASN A 281 7.60 -10.33 4.79
N GLY A 282 8.38 -9.26 4.96
CA GLY A 282 9.37 -8.81 3.99
C GLY A 282 8.81 -8.02 2.80
N ALA A 283 7.59 -7.50 2.85
CA ALA A 283 7.16 -6.51 1.87
C ALA A 283 8.07 -5.26 1.92
N LEU A 284 8.42 -4.71 0.75
CA LEU A 284 9.30 -3.54 0.64
C LEU A 284 8.53 -2.21 0.57
N GLY A 285 7.20 -2.27 0.64
CA GLY A 285 6.32 -1.10 0.65
C GLY A 285 4.88 -1.49 0.34
N ALA A 286 4.07 -0.48 0.03
CA ALA A 286 2.68 -0.65 -0.32
C ALA A 286 2.32 0.15 -1.59
N ALA A 287 1.50 -0.45 -2.44
CA ALA A 287 0.79 0.22 -3.50
C ALA A 287 -0.62 0.63 -3.02
N PHE A 288 -1.10 1.77 -3.48
CA PHE A 288 -2.37 2.37 -3.03
C PHE A 288 -3.31 2.55 -4.20
N ASN A 289 -4.49 1.92 -4.16
CA ASN A 289 -5.55 1.95 -5.17
C ASN A 289 -5.15 1.36 -6.53
N THR A 290 -3.99 1.72 -7.04
CA THR A 290 -3.35 1.23 -8.25
C THR A 290 -1.85 1.05 -8.00
N LYS A 291 -1.14 0.40 -8.93
CA LYS A 291 0.33 0.31 -8.85
C LYS A 291 1.06 1.63 -9.13
N GLU A 292 0.34 2.67 -9.60
CA GLU A 292 0.93 3.96 -9.95
C GLU A 292 1.38 4.77 -8.73
N VAL A 293 0.78 4.50 -7.56
CA VAL A 293 1.17 5.08 -6.28
C VAL A 293 1.76 3.96 -5.43
N SER A 294 3.07 3.97 -5.29
CA SER A 294 3.80 3.03 -4.44
C SER A 294 4.71 3.79 -3.49
N ILE A 295 4.65 3.46 -2.20
CA ILE A 295 5.46 4.11 -1.16
C ILE A 295 6.25 3.03 -0.43
N SER A 296 7.54 3.28 -0.24
CA SER A 296 8.45 2.33 0.41
C SER A 296 8.11 2.12 1.89
N ALA A 297 8.43 0.93 2.38
CA ALA A 297 8.18 0.55 3.77
C ALA A 297 8.81 1.53 4.76
N SER A 298 10.03 2.01 4.48
CA SER A 298 10.78 2.93 5.35
C SER A 298 10.14 4.31 5.50
N VAL A 299 9.34 4.74 4.52
CA VAL A 299 8.56 5.98 4.63
C VAL A 299 7.31 5.70 5.46
N LEU A 300 6.62 4.59 5.22
CA LEU A 300 5.32 4.29 5.83
C LEU A 300 5.41 3.94 7.32
N VAL A 301 6.37 3.10 7.70
CA VAL A 301 6.59 2.68 9.09
C VAL A 301 8.08 2.76 9.37
N GLN A 302 8.44 3.19 10.56
CA GLN A 302 9.84 3.22 10.97
C GLN A 302 10.33 1.79 11.24
N LYS A 303 11.54 1.47 10.78
CA LYS A 303 12.18 0.20 11.13
C LYS A 303 12.33 0.11 12.66
N PRO A 304 11.92 -1.01 13.29
CA PRO A 304 12.15 -1.20 14.71
C PRO A 304 13.62 -1.01 15.06
N ASP A 305 13.89 -0.15 16.04
CA ASP A 305 15.25 0.09 16.54
C ASP A 305 15.48 -0.72 17.82
N PHE A 306 16.40 -1.68 17.72
CA PHE A 306 16.81 -2.54 18.82
C PHE A 306 18.25 -2.27 19.28
N SER A 307 18.86 -1.16 18.84
CA SER A 307 20.25 -0.81 19.17
C SER A 307 20.53 -0.69 20.67
N ASN A 308 19.50 -0.39 21.47
CA ASN A 308 19.57 -0.28 22.93
C ASN A 308 19.29 -1.60 23.66
N LEU A 309 18.96 -2.68 22.94
CA LEU A 309 18.69 -3.99 23.52
C LEU A 309 19.92 -4.91 23.41
N PRO A 310 20.21 -5.73 24.43
CA PRO A 310 21.14 -6.85 24.27
C PRO A 310 20.70 -7.77 23.13
N GLU A 311 21.64 -8.36 22.39
CA GLU A 311 21.36 -9.22 21.22
C GLU A 311 20.33 -10.32 21.52
N ILE A 312 20.41 -10.95 22.70
CA ILE A 312 19.48 -12.01 23.12
C ILE A 312 18.02 -11.53 23.32
N GLN A 313 17.81 -10.22 23.49
CA GLN A 313 16.50 -9.59 23.63
C GLN A 313 15.98 -9.03 22.29
N VAL A 314 16.81 -8.99 21.26
CA VAL A 314 16.37 -8.59 19.92
C VAL A 314 15.39 -9.65 19.40
N PRO A 315 14.15 -9.27 19.00
CA PRO A 315 13.21 -10.22 18.44
C PRO A 315 13.78 -10.92 17.20
N VAL A 316 13.57 -12.24 17.12
CA VAL A 316 13.93 -12.99 15.92
C VAL A 316 12.98 -12.59 14.78
N MET A 317 13.56 -12.12 13.68
CA MET A 317 12.86 -11.65 12.49
C MET A 317 13.68 -12.07 11.26
N ASN A 318 13.04 -12.75 10.30
CA ASN A 318 13.69 -13.14 9.04
C ASN A 318 12.86 -12.71 7.82
N PRO A 319 12.65 -11.40 7.61
CA PRO A 319 11.83 -10.91 6.50
C PRO A 319 12.33 -11.37 5.13
N ASP A 320 13.64 -11.57 4.95
CA ASP A 320 14.21 -11.98 3.67
C ASP A 320 13.83 -13.42 3.30
N ILE A 321 13.95 -14.39 4.22
CA ILE A 321 13.52 -15.76 3.93
C ILE A 321 12.00 -15.83 3.77
N VAL A 322 11.26 -15.11 4.62
CA VAL A 322 9.78 -15.12 4.60
C VAL A 322 9.26 -14.53 3.29
N ARG A 323 9.84 -13.43 2.80
CA ARG A 323 9.48 -12.82 1.50
C ARG A 323 9.47 -13.85 0.38
N TRP A 324 10.56 -14.61 0.25
CA TRP A 324 10.70 -15.58 -0.83
C TRP A 324 9.82 -16.80 -0.62
N MET A 325 9.64 -17.25 0.63
CA MET A 325 8.67 -18.29 0.96
C MET A 325 7.24 -17.88 0.57
N LEU A 326 6.83 -16.66 0.91
CA LEU A 326 5.51 -16.14 0.56
C LEU A 326 5.32 -15.97 -0.95
N LEU A 327 6.32 -15.43 -1.66
CA LEU A 327 6.25 -15.31 -3.11
C LEU A 327 6.13 -16.67 -3.79
N MET A 328 6.92 -17.68 -3.38
CA MET A 328 6.78 -19.05 -3.88
C MET A 328 5.43 -19.67 -3.51
N GLY A 329 4.97 -19.52 -2.27
CA GLY A 329 3.71 -20.07 -1.77
C GLY A 329 2.46 -19.47 -2.42
N GLN A 330 2.55 -18.24 -2.91
CA GLN A 330 1.48 -17.61 -3.69
C GLN A 330 1.36 -18.17 -5.11
N MET A 331 2.44 -18.73 -5.66
CA MET A 331 2.42 -19.31 -7.00
C MET A 331 1.57 -20.58 -7.02
N ASP A 332 0.83 -20.80 -8.11
CA ASP A 332 0.38 -22.15 -8.43
C ASP A 332 1.57 -23.02 -8.82
N LYS A 333 1.35 -24.34 -8.87
CA LYS A 333 2.37 -25.23 -9.44
C LYS A 333 2.71 -24.71 -10.85
N PRO A 334 3.98 -24.38 -11.14
CA PRO A 334 4.36 -23.86 -12.44
C PRO A 334 3.88 -24.77 -13.57
N THR A 335 3.15 -24.19 -14.51
CA THR A 335 2.62 -24.87 -15.70
C THR A 335 3.25 -24.35 -17.00
N THR A 336 3.98 -23.24 -16.92
CA THR A 336 4.70 -22.63 -18.03
C THR A 336 6.20 -22.51 -17.71
N ASP A 337 7.04 -22.41 -18.75
CA ASP A 337 8.48 -22.23 -18.60
C ASP A 337 8.81 -20.94 -17.84
N ASP A 338 8.06 -19.86 -18.10
CA ASP A 338 8.22 -18.56 -17.41
C ASP A 338 7.94 -18.69 -15.90
N GLU A 339 6.86 -19.39 -15.53
CA GLU A 339 6.54 -19.66 -14.11
C GLU A 339 7.62 -20.51 -13.45
N GLU A 340 8.20 -21.48 -14.16
CA GLU A 340 9.27 -22.32 -13.63
C GLU A 340 10.56 -21.50 -13.40
N VAL A 341 10.88 -20.60 -14.32
CA VAL A 341 12.01 -19.68 -14.20
C VAL A 341 11.82 -18.75 -13.00
N ILE A 342 10.63 -18.14 -12.85
CA ILE A 342 10.31 -17.27 -11.72
C ILE A 342 10.43 -18.03 -10.39
N TYR A 343 9.87 -19.24 -10.31
CA TYR A 343 9.96 -20.07 -9.11
C TYR A 343 11.43 -20.40 -8.77
N LYS A 344 12.24 -20.80 -9.75
CA LYS A 344 13.67 -21.06 -9.55
C LYS A 344 14.42 -19.82 -9.10
N LEU A 345 14.06 -18.65 -9.60
CA LEU A 345 14.65 -17.38 -9.18
C LEU A 345 14.33 -17.07 -7.72
N TYR A 346 13.07 -17.21 -7.30
CA TYR A 346 12.69 -17.03 -5.89
C TYR A 346 13.36 -18.07 -4.98
N TYR A 347 13.44 -19.33 -5.41
CA TYR A 347 14.14 -20.38 -4.69
C TYR A 347 15.63 -20.08 -4.53
N LYS A 348 16.27 -19.48 -5.55
CA LYS A 348 17.67 -19.04 -5.49
C LYS A 348 17.87 -17.95 -4.43
N PHE A 349 16.98 -16.96 -4.36
CA PHE A 349 17.05 -15.92 -3.33
C PHE A 349 16.77 -16.46 -1.92
N PHE A 350 15.79 -17.37 -1.79
CA PHE A 350 15.57 -18.12 -0.54
C PHE A 350 16.85 -18.88 -0.11
N SER A 351 17.49 -19.57 -1.06
CA SER A 351 18.72 -20.35 -0.84
C SER A 351 19.89 -19.48 -0.38
N ALA A 352 20.02 -18.25 -0.87
CA ALA A 352 21.05 -17.31 -0.41
C ALA A 352 20.79 -16.80 1.01
N ALA A 353 19.53 -16.67 1.42
CA ALA A 353 19.15 -16.12 2.71
C ALA A 353 19.09 -17.19 3.82
N MET A 354 18.74 -18.44 3.49
CA MET A 354 18.51 -19.52 4.45
C MET A 354 19.72 -19.84 5.37
N PRO A 355 20.97 -19.94 4.86
CA PRO A 355 22.14 -20.18 5.71
C PRO A 355 22.44 -19.09 6.74
N LYS A 356 21.91 -17.87 6.54
CA LYS A 356 22.15 -16.70 7.39
C LYS A 356 21.03 -16.48 8.41
N ALA A 357 20.00 -17.32 8.38
CA ALA A 357 18.80 -17.15 9.18
C ALA A 357 19.03 -17.47 10.66
N LYS A 358 18.38 -16.70 11.54
CA LYS A 358 18.25 -17.01 12.97
C LYS A 358 16.84 -17.54 13.19
N LEU A 359 16.70 -18.79 13.59
CA LEU A 359 15.40 -19.46 13.73
C LEU A 359 15.03 -19.65 15.20
N LEU A 360 13.74 -19.79 15.47
CA LEU A 360 13.20 -20.17 16.77
C LEU A 360 12.83 -21.65 16.77
N ILE A 361 13.40 -22.40 17.71
CA ILE A 361 12.96 -23.76 18.04
C ILE A 361 12.03 -23.71 19.25
N PRO A 362 10.82 -24.30 19.17
CA PRO A 362 9.94 -24.42 20.32
C PRO A 362 10.56 -25.31 21.40
N LEU A 363 10.62 -24.78 22.61
CA LEU A 363 11.22 -25.43 23.77
C LEU A 363 10.24 -25.42 24.94
N ASN A 364 9.91 -26.62 25.44
CA ASN A 364 9.16 -26.79 26.68
C ASN A 364 10.12 -27.20 27.80
N ALA A 365 10.41 -26.25 28.69
CA ALA A 365 11.26 -26.45 29.85
C ALA A 365 10.44 -27.10 30.98
N THR A 366 10.81 -28.30 31.40
CA THR A 366 10.05 -29.09 32.39
C THR A 366 10.66 -29.06 33.78
N SER A 367 11.99 -28.94 33.90
CA SER A 367 12.69 -28.79 35.19
C SER A 367 14.11 -28.23 35.00
N GLY A 368 14.67 -27.57 36.03
CA GLY A 368 16.08 -27.15 36.06
C GLY A 368 16.41 -25.84 35.34
N PHE A 369 15.41 -25.13 34.82
CA PHE A 369 15.54 -23.76 34.30
C PHE A 369 15.30 -22.74 35.43
N PRO A 370 16.09 -21.66 35.54
CA PRO A 370 15.89 -20.64 36.56
C PRO A 370 14.58 -19.88 36.34
N ASP A 371 13.97 -19.40 37.43
CA ASP A 371 12.78 -18.56 37.37
C ASP A 371 13.06 -17.27 36.59
N LYS A 372 12.12 -16.87 35.73
CA LYS A 372 12.19 -15.68 34.84
C LYS A 372 12.44 -14.35 35.60
N SER A 373 12.37 -14.34 36.93
CA SER A 373 12.52 -13.17 37.79
C SER A 373 13.97 -12.77 38.11
N GLN A 374 14.99 -13.52 37.66
CA GLN A 374 16.37 -13.28 38.09
C GLN A 374 17.21 -12.32 37.22
N GLY A 375 16.67 -11.77 36.12
CA GLY A 375 17.35 -10.69 35.36
C GLY A 375 18.74 -11.04 34.79
N ALA A 376 19.16 -12.31 34.84
CA ALA A 376 20.44 -12.78 34.34
C ALA A 376 20.33 -13.10 32.84
N ASN A 377 21.17 -12.45 32.02
CA ASN A 377 21.22 -12.66 30.56
C ASN A 377 21.86 -14.00 30.15
N SER A 378 22.43 -14.75 31.09
CA SER A 378 22.95 -16.10 30.87
C SER A 378 22.86 -16.92 32.15
N PHE A 379 22.60 -18.22 32.02
CA PHE A 379 22.60 -19.16 33.13
C PHE A 379 23.15 -20.51 32.69
N VAL A 380 23.87 -21.17 33.59
CA VAL A 380 24.34 -22.54 33.37
C VAL A 380 23.20 -23.48 33.75
N LEU A 381 22.75 -24.30 32.80
CA LEU A 381 21.78 -25.35 33.06
C LEU A 381 22.38 -26.35 34.04
N LYS A 382 21.61 -26.72 35.07
CA LYS A 382 21.98 -27.81 35.96
C LYS A 382 22.00 -29.12 35.18
N GLU A 383 22.84 -30.07 35.61
CA GLU A 383 23.00 -31.37 34.96
C GLU A 383 21.69 -32.17 34.85
N ASP A 384 20.72 -31.90 35.73
CA ASP A 384 19.39 -32.51 35.77
C ASP A 384 18.31 -31.69 35.03
N ALA A 385 18.69 -30.62 34.33
CA ALA A 385 17.75 -29.81 33.56
C ALA A 385 17.13 -30.63 32.42
N LYS A 386 15.81 -30.55 32.28
CA LYS A 386 15.04 -31.30 31.29
C LYS A 386 14.19 -30.36 30.47
N PHE A 387 14.34 -30.45 29.17
CA PHE A 387 13.48 -29.79 28.20
C PHE A 387 13.10 -30.77 27.10
N SER A 388 12.01 -30.47 26.40
CA SER A 388 11.57 -31.20 25.23
C SER A 388 11.48 -30.27 24.03
N ILE A 389 12.01 -30.75 22.90
CA ILE A 389 11.83 -30.16 21.57
C ILE A 389 10.92 -31.13 20.79
N PRO A 390 9.85 -30.63 20.14
CA PRO A 390 8.99 -31.47 19.32
C PRO A 390 9.75 -31.92 18.06
N VAL A 391 9.57 -33.17 17.70
CA VAL A 391 10.14 -33.78 16.48
C VAL A 391 9.01 -34.46 15.72
N ARG A 392 9.05 -34.39 14.40
CA ARG A 392 8.08 -35.03 13.49
C ARG A 392 8.81 -35.96 12.53
N GLU A 393 8.06 -36.90 11.94
CA GLU A 393 8.57 -37.67 10.81
C GLU A 393 8.86 -36.70 9.65
N GLY A 394 10.06 -36.80 9.08
CA GLY A 394 10.49 -36.01 7.93
C GLY A 394 10.43 -36.83 6.65
N LYS A 395 11.27 -36.47 5.69
CA LYS A 395 11.45 -37.17 4.41
C LYS A 395 12.68 -38.06 4.46
N ASP A 396 12.71 -39.06 3.57
CA ASP A 396 13.88 -39.92 3.33
C ASP A 396 14.43 -40.59 4.60
N GLY A 397 13.55 -40.96 5.54
CA GLY A 397 13.90 -41.65 6.79
C GLY A 397 14.55 -40.76 7.85
N ARG A 398 14.65 -39.44 7.62
CA ARG A 398 15.08 -38.47 8.63
C ARG A 398 13.88 -37.91 9.37
N ASN A 399 14.11 -37.56 10.63
CA ASN A 399 13.15 -36.78 11.40
C ASN A 399 13.32 -35.28 11.10
N SER A 400 12.28 -34.49 11.34
CA SER A 400 12.30 -33.04 11.21
C SER A 400 11.97 -32.34 12.53
N VAL A 401 12.54 -31.15 12.72
CA VAL A 401 12.24 -30.25 13.83
C VAL A 401 11.47 -29.03 13.29
N PRO A 402 10.36 -28.62 13.93
CA PRO A 402 9.69 -27.39 13.57
C PRO A 402 10.54 -26.19 13.98
N VAL A 403 10.78 -25.29 13.04
CA VAL A 403 11.52 -24.04 13.26
C VAL A 403 10.70 -22.87 12.77
N PHE A 404 10.86 -21.71 13.41
CA PHE A 404 10.05 -20.53 13.11
C PHE A 404 10.89 -19.30 12.78
N THR A 405 10.41 -18.50 11.86
CA THR A 405 11.09 -17.29 11.39
C THR A 405 10.91 -16.10 12.32
N ASP A 406 9.94 -16.18 13.23
CA ASP A 406 9.58 -15.16 14.20
C ASP A 406 8.58 -15.72 15.24
N TRP A 407 8.36 -14.93 16.29
CA TRP A 407 7.46 -15.29 17.38
C TRP A 407 5.99 -15.37 16.97
N LYS A 408 5.53 -14.60 15.96
CA LYS A 408 4.14 -14.65 15.48
C LYS A 408 3.84 -16.06 14.96
N ARG A 409 4.67 -16.61 14.09
CA ARG A 409 4.46 -17.98 13.55
C ARG A 409 4.63 -19.08 14.59
N LEU A 410 5.56 -18.92 15.54
CA LEU A 410 5.68 -19.86 16.66
C LEU A 410 4.37 -19.92 17.45
N ARG A 411 3.77 -18.76 17.74
CA ARG A 411 2.53 -18.64 18.53
C ARG A 411 1.27 -19.13 17.81
N MET A 412 1.31 -19.28 16.48
CA MET A 412 0.23 -19.94 15.73
C MET A 412 0.16 -21.45 16.01
N VAL A 413 1.26 -22.06 16.45
CA VAL A 413 1.35 -23.52 16.66
C VAL A 413 1.49 -23.88 18.15
N PHE A 414 2.23 -23.05 18.90
CA PHE A 414 2.59 -23.32 20.29
C PHE A 414 2.09 -22.21 21.22
N ASP A 415 1.36 -22.61 22.27
CA ASP A 415 0.84 -21.69 23.28
C ASP A 415 1.96 -21.00 24.09
N GLU A 416 1.57 -20.07 24.97
CA GLU A 416 2.51 -19.26 25.78
C GLU A 416 3.36 -20.08 26.76
N LYS A 417 3.04 -21.36 27.01
CA LYS A 417 3.85 -22.23 27.87
C LYS A 417 5.14 -22.66 27.19
N TRP A 418 5.16 -22.67 25.86
CA TRP A 418 6.37 -22.94 25.08
C TRP A 418 7.22 -21.67 24.95
N ASN A 419 8.52 -21.81 25.21
CA ASN A 419 9.52 -20.79 24.91
C ASN A 419 10.17 -21.06 23.55
N GLY A 420 11.04 -20.16 23.11
CA GLY A 420 11.81 -20.28 21.88
C GLY A 420 13.30 -20.30 22.19
N MET A 421 14.02 -21.28 21.66
CA MET A 421 15.47 -21.27 21.60
C MET A 421 15.90 -20.67 20.26
N ILE A 422 16.80 -19.70 20.30
CA ILE A 422 17.37 -19.11 19.08
C ILE A 422 18.47 -20.05 18.56
N GLU A 423 18.41 -20.39 17.29
CA GLU A 423 19.39 -21.20 16.58
C GLU A 423 19.83 -20.47 15.31
N GLU A 424 21.14 -20.38 15.07
CA GLU A 424 21.65 -20.05 13.74
C GLU A 424 21.52 -21.27 12.82
N ALA A 425 20.95 -21.08 11.63
CA ALA A 425 20.70 -22.17 10.70
C ALA A 425 21.98 -22.99 10.44
N GLY A 426 21.90 -24.30 10.61
CA GLY A 426 23.02 -25.22 10.43
C GLY A 426 23.30 -26.14 11.62
N GLY A 427 22.88 -25.77 12.83
CA GLY A 427 23.15 -26.57 14.03
C GLY A 427 22.34 -27.87 14.08
N MET A 428 21.04 -27.75 14.29
CA MET A 428 20.09 -28.85 14.41
C MET A 428 19.85 -29.57 13.09
N ILE A 429 20.12 -28.92 11.94
CA ILE A 429 19.89 -29.55 10.63
C ILE A 429 20.75 -30.80 10.38
N GLU A 430 21.93 -30.86 11.00
CA GLU A 430 22.80 -32.06 10.95
C GLU A 430 22.07 -33.29 11.53
N GLY A 431 21.26 -33.11 12.57
CA GLY A 431 20.48 -34.18 13.21
C GLY A 431 19.05 -34.35 12.69
N PHE A 432 18.39 -33.25 12.30
CA PHE A 432 16.96 -33.20 11.95
C PHE A 432 16.72 -32.26 10.80
N ASP A 433 15.95 -32.64 9.79
CA ASP A 433 15.56 -31.68 8.75
C ASP A 433 14.73 -30.51 9.34
N TYR A 434 14.69 -29.36 8.67
CA TYR A 434 13.87 -28.23 9.12
C TYR A 434 12.48 -28.28 8.48
N ALA A 435 11.45 -28.26 9.32
CA ALA A 435 10.11 -27.87 8.94
C ALA A 435 9.89 -26.41 9.34
N ILE A 436 10.08 -25.49 8.40
CA ILE A 436 10.03 -24.04 8.63
C ILE A 436 8.57 -23.56 8.58
N ASN A 437 8.14 -22.82 9.61
CA ASN A 437 6.78 -22.31 9.79
C ASN A 437 5.68 -23.35 9.47
N PRO A 438 5.66 -24.53 10.14
CA PRO A 438 4.68 -25.58 9.87
C PRO A 438 3.33 -25.23 10.54
N THR A 439 2.73 -24.13 10.09
CA THR A 439 1.45 -23.57 10.55
C THR A 439 0.27 -24.19 9.77
N GLU A 440 -0.94 -23.70 10.01
CA GLU A 440 -2.11 -24.08 9.20
C GLU A 440 -1.99 -23.66 7.72
N TYR A 441 -1.22 -22.61 7.42
CA TYR A 441 -0.92 -22.19 6.06
C TYR A 441 0.35 -22.88 5.57
N TYR A 442 0.19 -24.07 5.00
CA TYR A 442 1.32 -24.91 4.52
C TYR A 442 2.19 -24.18 3.49
N GLU A 443 1.57 -23.42 2.59
CA GLU A 443 2.24 -22.67 1.53
C GLU A 443 3.04 -21.46 2.07
N ALA A 444 2.82 -21.05 3.31
CA ALA A 444 3.66 -20.05 3.99
C ALA A 444 4.88 -20.67 4.68
N GLY A 445 5.03 -21.99 4.62
CA GLY A 445 6.11 -22.77 5.20
C GLY A 445 7.07 -23.34 4.15
N ALA A 446 8.14 -23.99 4.63
CA ALA A 446 9.10 -24.67 3.77
C ALA A 446 9.67 -25.91 4.47
N TYR A 447 10.11 -26.89 3.69
CA TYR A 447 10.85 -28.04 4.19
C TYR A 447 12.28 -28.00 3.64
N VAL A 448 13.27 -28.01 4.52
CA VAL A 448 14.68 -27.98 4.12
C VAL A 448 15.37 -29.21 4.69
N SER A 449 15.83 -30.10 3.81
CA SER A 449 16.63 -31.26 4.19
C SER A 449 18.09 -30.87 4.40
N LEU A 450 18.84 -31.70 5.12
CA LEU A 450 20.29 -31.51 5.27
C LEU A 450 21.02 -31.37 3.93
N THR A 451 20.64 -32.17 2.93
CA THR A 451 21.24 -32.12 1.59
C THR A 451 20.98 -30.77 0.92
N ALA A 452 19.72 -30.33 0.91
CA ALA A 452 19.35 -29.05 0.33
C ALA A 452 20.05 -27.89 1.06
N PHE A 453 20.13 -27.95 2.39
CA PHE A 453 20.82 -26.92 3.17
C PHE A 453 22.31 -26.82 2.83
N LYS A 454 23.00 -27.96 2.65
CA LYS A 454 24.43 -27.97 2.25
C LYS A 454 24.64 -27.37 0.86
N GLU A 455 23.70 -27.59 -0.07
CA GLU A 455 23.71 -26.92 -1.37
C GLU A 455 23.49 -25.41 -1.25
N MET A 456 22.55 -24.98 -0.40
CA MET A 456 22.29 -23.57 -0.11
C MET A 456 23.50 -22.88 0.52
N GLN A 457 24.18 -23.53 1.48
CA GLN A 457 25.41 -23.03 2.09
C GLN A 457 26.50 -22.80 1.06
N LYS A 458 26.80 -23.82 0.25
CA LYS A 458 27.80 -23.72 -0.82
C LYS A 458 27.47 -22.58 -1.79
N PHE A 459 26.21 -22.47 -2.20
CA PHE A 459 25.76 -21.41 -3.08
C PHE A 459 25.92 -20.00 -2.45
N SER A 460 25.58 -19.85 -1.17
CA SER A 460 25.76 -18.59 -0.44
C SER A 460 27.24 -18.20 -0.33
N GLU A 461 28.13 -19.15 -0.05
CA GLU A 461 29.57 -18.92 0.01
C GLU A 461 30.15 -18.50 -1.35
N GLU A 462 29.71 -19.13 -2.44
CA GLU A 462 30.10 -18.76 -3.80
C GLU A 462 29.68 -17.33 -4.17
N LEU A 463 28.51 -16.87 -3.72
CA LEU A 463 28.07 -15.49 -3.90
C LEU A 463 28.93 -14.50 -3.10
N GLU A 464 29.19 -14.79 -1.83
CA GLU A 464 30.01 -13.91 -0.98
C GLU A 464 31.48 -13.82 -1.44
N GLY A 465 31.99 -14.88 -2.06
CA GLY A 465 33.31 -14.88 -2.69
C GLY A 465 33.38 -13.96 -3.91
N ARG A 466 32.28 -13.85 -4.67
CA ARG A 466 32.21 -13.00 -5.88
C ARG A 466 32.04 -11.52 -5.61
N ASP A 467 31.48 -11.15 -4.45
CA ASP A 467 31.31 -9.75 -4.04
C ASP A 467 32.60 -9.13 -3.46
N LYS A 468 33.66 -9.93 -3.28
CA LYS A 468 34.97 -9.52 -2.73
C LYS A 468 36.06 -9.32 -3.78
N ASP A 469 35.79 -9.69 -5.04
CA ASP A 469 36.64 -9.46 -6.21
C ASP A 469 36.11 -8.28 -7.03
#